data_AF-A0A7V2JK65-F1
#
_entry.id   AF-A0A7V2JK65-F1
#
_cell.length_a   1.000
_cell.length_b   1.000
_cell.length_c   1.000
_cell.angle_alpha   90.00
_cell.angle_beta   90.00
_cell.angle_gamma   90.00
#
_symmetry.space_group_name_H-M   'P 1'
#
loop_
_entity.id
_entity.type
_entity.pdbx_description
1 polymer ?
#
loop_
_entity_poly.entity_id
_entity_poly.type
_entity_poly.pdbx_seq_one_letter_code
_entity_poly.pdbx_strand_id
1 'polypeptide(L)' 'SSGLLDHPHYTQPSVWDGEEVPEVLTSGHHAKIDEWRLDQRIERTKMLRPDLYDSWVREQSGRDSDNKT' A
#
# COMPACT_ATOMS: atom_id res chain seq x y z
N SER A 1 -2.26 -1.07 13.95
CA SER A 1 -1.72 -0.37 12.77
C SER A 1 -0.61 -1.23 12.21
N SER A 2 -0.59 -1.52 10.90
CA SER A 2 0.31 -2.52 10.29
C SER A 2 1.74 -2.03 10.06
N GLY A 3 2.24 -1.06 10.83
CA GLY A 3 3.61 -0.52 10.74
C GLY A 3 3.95 0.30 9.49
N LEU A 4 3.07 0.34 8.49
CA LEU A 4 3.26 1.07 7.23
C LEU A 4 2.53 2.43 7.24
N LEU A 5 3.03 3.37 6.44
CA LEU A 5 2.34 4.61 6.08
C LEU A 5 1.01 4.32 5.35
N ASP A 6 0.21 5.37 5.18
CA ASP A 6 -1.07 5.29 4.48
C ASP A 6 -0.90 5.38 2.95
N HIS A 7 -1.90 4.89 2.22
CA HIS A 7 -1.93 4.95 0.76
C HIS A 7 -2.37 6.35 0.27
N PRO A 8 -2.06 6.73 -0.97
CA PRO A 8 -2.63 7.95 -1.55
C PRO A 8 -4.16 7.82 -1.67
N HIS A 9 -4.85 8.93 -1.39
CA HIS A 9 -6.30 9.04 -1.47
C HIS A 9 -6.68 9.87 -2.68
N TYR A 10 -7.67 9.39 -3.43
CA TYR A 10 -8.18 10.06 -4.62
C TYR A 10 -9.65 10.37 -4.43
N THR A 11 -10.07 11.52 -4.92
CA THR A 11 -11.46 11.97 -4.93
C THR A 11 -11.82 12.45 -6.32
N GLN A 12 -13.11 12.73 -6.55
CA GLN A 12 -13.52 13.37 -7.79
C GLN A 12 -12.96 14.79 -7.90
N PRO A 13 -12.70 15.31 -9.11
CA PRO A 13 -12.87 14.68 -10.44
C PRO A 13 -11.78 13.65 -10.81
N SER A 14 -12.01 12.85 -11.86
CA SER A 14 -11.09 11.78 -12.30
C SER A 14 -9.73 12.27 -12.81
N VAL A 15 -9.65 13.55 -13.21
CA VAL A 15 -8.41 14.22 -13.59
C VAL A 15 -8.33 15.52 -12.83
N TRP A 16 -7.23 15.73 -12.10
CA TRP A 16 -7.00 16.94 -11.34
C TRP A 16 -5.56 17.41 -11.54
N ASP A 17 -5.38 18.66 -11.95
CA ASP A 17 -4.06 19.26 -12.25
C ASP A 17 -3.21 18.46 -13.27
N GLY A 18 -3.88 17.75 -14.20
CA GLY A 18 -3.23 16.91 -15.21
C GLY A 18 -2.84 15.51 -14.73
N GLU A 19 -3.08 15.19 -13.45
CA GLU A 19 -2.91 13.86 -12.88
C GLU A 19 -4.24 13.09 -12.94
N GLU A 20 -4.20 11.87 -13.47
CA GLU A 20 -5.38 10.99 -13.58
C GLU A 20 -5.44 10.01 -12.41
N VAL A 21 -6.66 9.69 -11.97
CA VAL A 21 -6.86 8.63 -10.97
C VAL A 21 -6.44 7.29 -11.57
N PRO A 22 -5.62 6.48 -10.87
CA PRO A 22 -5.22 5.15 -11.34
C PRO A 22 -6.42 4.28 -11.75
N GLU A 23 -6.36 3.66 -12.94
CA GLU A 23 -7.47 2.85 -13.48
C GLU A 23 -7.91 1.72 -12.54
N VAL A 24 -6.98 1.19 -11.75
CA VAL A 24 -7.28 0.15 -10.74
C VAL A 24 -8.34 0.62 -9.73
N LEU A 25 -8.31 1.90 -9.35
CA LEU A 25 -9.27 2.50 -8.41
C LEU A 25 -10.64 2.72 -9.04
N THR A 26 -10.72 2.87 -10.36
CA THR A 26 -11.98 3.01 -11.11
C THR A 26 -12.51 1.68 -11.65
N SER A 27 -11.74 0.60 -11.56
CA SER A 27 -12.07 -0.70 -12.16
C SER A 27 -13.21 -1.47 -11.48
N GLY A 28 -13.59 -1.10 -10.25
CA GLY A 28 -14.56 -1.83 -9.44
C GLY A 28 -14.06 -3.17 -8.88
N HIS A 29 -12.80 -3.56 -9.15
CA HIS A 29 -12.21 -4.79 -8.62
C HIS A 29 -11.62 -4.57 -7.22
N HIS A 30 -12.44 -4.77 -6.19
CA HIS A 30 -12.05 -4.54 -4.79
C HIS A 30 -10.75 -5.24 -4.38
N ALA A 31 -10.53 -6.50 -4.77
CA ALA A 31 -9.30 -7.22 -4.46
C ALA A 31 -8.04 -6.53 -5.04
N LYS A 32 -8.11 -6.09 -6.30
CA LYS A 32 -7.01 -5.35 -6.95
C LYS A 32 -6.79 -3.97 -6.32
N ILE A 33 -7.86 -3.33 -5.85
CA ILE A 33 -7.77 -2.05 -5.14
C ILE A 33 -7.04 -2.23 -3.82
N ASP A 34 -7.35 -3.28 -3.07
CA ASP A 34 -6.71 -3.54 -1.79
C ASP A 34 -5.24 -3.96 -1.95
N GLU A 35 -4.92 -4.77 -2.95
CA GLU A 35 -3.53 -5.08 -3.36
C GLU A 35 -2.77 -3.80 -3.71
N TRP A 36 -3.33 -2.98 -4.60
CA TRP A 36 -2.70 -1.73 -5.00
C TRP A 36 -2.50 -0.77 -3.82
N ARG A 37 -3.48 -0.66 -2.91
CA ARG A 37 -3.35 0.14 -1.69
C ARG A 37 -2.22 -0.36 -0.81
N LEU A 38 -2.09 -1.68 -0.64
CA LEU A 38 -1.01 -2.26 0.14
C LEU A 38 0.35 -1.94 -0.50
N ASP A 39 0.48 -2.12 -1.82
CA ASP A 39 1.70 -1.83 -2.56
C ASP A 39 2.11 -0.36 -2.40
N GLN A 40 1.17 0.57 -2.58
CA GLN A 40 1.43 2.00 -2.39
C GLN A 40 1.89 2.34 -0.97
N ARG A 41 1.33 1.67 0.05
CA ARG A 41 1.77 1.85 1.44
C ARG A 41 3.19 1.37 1.63
N ILE A 42 3.54 0.21 1.08
CA ILE A 42 4.88 -0.37 1.15
C ILE A 42 5.88 0.55 0.45
N GLU A 43 5.61 0.94 -0.80
CA GLU A 43 6.47 1.82 -1.58
C GLU A 43 6.70 3.16 -0.89
N ARG A 44 5.62 3.82 -0.44
CA ARG A 44 5.69 5.11 0.26
C ARG A 44 6.45 5.01 1.57
N THR A 45 6.25 3.92 2.33
CA THR A 45 6.99 3.68 3.58
C THR A 45 8.46 3.46 3.28
N LYS A 46 8.80 2.63 2.29
CA LYS A 46 10.18 2.37 1.90
C LYS A 46 10.92 3.63 1.46
N MET A 47 10.26 4.52 0.73
CA MET A 47 10.86 5.77 0.25
C MET A 47 10.97 6.84 1.34
N LEU A 48 9.93 7.05 2.15
CA LEU A 48 9.87 8.17 3.11
C LEU A 48 10.31 7.81 4.52
N ARG A 49 10.14 6.54 4.91
CA ARG A 49 10.38 6.03 6.28
C ARG A 49 11.00 4.62 6.22
N PRO A 50 12.23 4.49 5.70
CA PRO A 50 12.91 3.20 5.61
C PRO A 50 13.05 2.51 6.97
N ASP A 51 13.12 3.28 8.06
CA ASP A 51 13.13 2.78 9.44
C ASP A 51 11.86 2.00 9.83
N LEU A 52 10.69 2.46 9.38
CA LEU A 52 9.42 1.76 9.57
C LEU A 52 9.33 0.53 8.66
N TYR A 53 9.82 0.64 7.43
CA TYR A 53 9.86 -0.46 6.48
C TYR A 53 10.71 -1.63 7.00
N ASP A 54 11.92 -1.36 7.51
CA ASP A 54 12.79 -2.39 8.08
C ASP A 54 12.15 -3.11 9.26
N SER A 55 11.43 -2.37 10.10
CA SER A 55 10.68 -2.93 11.23
C SER A 55 9.55 -3.82 10.76
N TRP A 56 8.79 -3.38 9.74
CA TRP A 56 7.74 -4.17 9.12
C TRP A 56 8.26 -5.46 8.48
N VAL A 57 9.38 -5.40 7.74
CA VAL A 57 10.01 -6.59 7.12
C VAL A 57 10.43 -7.61 8.16
N ARG A 58 11.02 -7.15 9.28
CA ARG A 58 11.39 -8.04 10.40
C ARG A 58 10.16 -8.72 11.01
N GLU A 59 9.07 -7.99 11.19
CA GLU A 59 7.81 -8.57 11.68
C GLU A 59 7.20 -9.58 10.71
N GLN A 60 7.19 -9.32 9.40
CA GLN A 60 6.65 -10.27 8.41
C GLN A 60 7.47 -11.57 8.37
N SER A 61 8.80 -11.44 8.38
CA SER A 61 9.71 -12.59 8.37
C SER A 61 9.47 -13.53 9.57
N GLY A 62 9.05 -12.98 10.72
CA GLY A 62 8.69 -13.77 11.89
C GLY A 62 7.33 -14.49 11.75
N ARG A 63 6.35 -13.87 11.08
CA ARG A 63 5.00 -14.45 10.88
C ARG A 63 5.01 -15.61 9.90
N ASP A 64 5.86 -15.56 8.87
CA ASP A 64 5.96 -16.62 7.86
C ASP A 64 6.45 -17.95 8.46
N SER A 65 7.25 -17.88 9.53
CA SER A 65 7.71 -19.06 10.29
C SER A 65 6.58 -19.76 11.06
N ASP A 66 5.59 -19.03 11.55
CA ASP A 66 4.52 -19.56 12.40
C ASP A 66 3.36 -20.16 11.60
N ASN A 67 3.22 -19.79 10.33
CA ASN A 67 2.13 -20.25 9.46
C ASN A 67 2.45 -21.55 8.68
N LYS A 68 3.53 -22.26 9.06
CA LYS A 68 4.01 -23.50 8.41
C LYS A 68 3.73 -24.79 9.21
N THR A 69 2.67 -24.83 10.01
CA THR A 69 2.25 -26.01 10.78
C THR A 69 0.81 -26.40 10.49
#